data_AF-A0A3S3R3N8-F1
#
_entry.id   AF-A0A3S3R3N8-F1
#
_cell.length_a   1.000
_cell.length_b   1.000
_cell.length_c   1.000
_cell.angle_alpha   90.00
_cell.angle_beta   90.00
_cell.angle_gamma   90.00
#
_symmetry.space_group_name_H-M   'P 1'
#
loop_
_entity.id
_entity.type
_entity.pdbx_description
1 polymer ?
#
loop_
_entity_poly.entity_id
_entity_poly.type
_entity_poly.pdbx_seq_one_letter_code
_entity_poly.pdbx_strand_id
1 'polypeptide(L)'
;MNMDKLIELLKPWLQVETWHTSHPGDYKRYHTALKNVFSTLGTQLNAEQFSEAITVVVDDLYPKYEENYKENLIEKYAIRSECIAYYLDDTK
;
A
#
# COMPACT_ATOMS: atom_id res chain seq x y z
N MET A 1 3.30 -2.24 -16.46
CA MET A 1 2.58 -2.12 -15.17
C MET A 1 1.65 -0.92 -15.24
N ASN A 2 0.43 -1.00 -14.69
CA ASN A 2 -0.52 0.12 -14.67
C ASN A 2 -0.47 0.83 -13.31
N MET A 3 0.43 1.81 -13.18
CA MET A 3 0.67 2.54 -11.92
C MET A 3 -0.55 3.31 -11.46
N ASP A 4 -1.26 3.97 -12.38
CA ASP A 4 -2.53 4.65 -12.10
C ASP A 4 -3.54 3.68 -11.46
N LYS A 5 -3.60 2.45 -11.95
CA LYS A 5 -4.50 1.45 -11.39
C LYS A 5 -4.09 0.99 -9.99
N LEU A 6 -2.79 0.88 -9.71
CA LEU A 6 -2.30 0.56 -8.37
C LEU A 6 -2.67 1.66 -7.38
N ILE A 7 -2.46 2.92 -7.76
CA ILE A 7 -2.85 4.12 -6.98
C ILE A 7 -4.35 4.10 -6.67
N GLU A 8 -5.20 3.88 -7.69
CA GLU A 8 -6.66 3.79 -7.51
C GLU A 8 -7.07 2.72 -6.50
N LEU A 9 -6.42 1.55 -6.54
CA LEU A 9 -6.75 0.41 -5.69
C LEU A 9 -6.26 0.57 -4.25
N LEU A 10 -5.19 1.35 -4.02
CA LEU A 10 -4.65 1.64 -2.69
C LEU A 10 -5.36 2.80 -1.99
N LYS A 11 -5.92 3.75 -2.76
CA LYS A 11 -6.59 4.95 -2.25
C LYS A 11 -7.65 4.69 -1.16
N PRO A 12 -8.51 3.64 -1.24
CA PRO A 12 -9.51 3.37 -0.20
C PRO A 12 -8.95 3.04 1.18
N TRP A 13 -7.71 2.53 1.26
CA TRP A 13 -7.01 2.30 2.52
C TRP A 13 -6.35 3.60 3.01
N LEU A 14 -5.68 4.32 2.11
CA LEU A 14 -4.89 5.51 2.44
C LEU A 14 -5.72 6.75 2.73
N GLN A 15 -6.99 6.81 2.32
CA GLN A 15 -7.89 7.95 2.58
C GLN A 15 -8.22 8.18 4.07
N VAL A 16 -7.97 7.20 4.94
CA VAL A 16 -8.23 7.30 6.37
C VAL A 16 -6.94 7.67 7.07
N GLU A 17 -6.90 8.80 7.78
CA GLU A 17 -5.67 9.35 8.41
C GLU A 17 -4.95 8.33 9.30
N THR A 18 -5.69 7.44 9.95
CA THR A 18 -5.15 6.37 10.80
C THR A 18 -4.52 5.20 10.04
N TRP A 19 -4.40 5.25 8.70
CA TRP A 19 -3.95 4.14 7.84
C TRP A 19 -2.65 3.49 8.30
N HIS A 20 -1.80 4.25 9.00
CA HIS A 20 -0.50 3.83 9.50
C HIS A 20 -0.51 3.25 10.93
N THR A 21 -1.63 3.30 11.65
CA THR A 21 -1.70 2.78 13.03
C THR A 21 -1.79 1.25 13.08
N SER A 22 -1.62 0.69 14.28
CA SER A 22 -1.76 -0.75 14.53
C SER A 22 -3.19 -1.20 14.84
N HIS A 23 -4.19 -0.31 14.67
CA HIS A 23 -5.56 -0.65 14.97
C HIS A 23 -6.08 -1.73 13.98
N PRO A 24 -6.81 -2.76 14.44
CA PRO A 24 -7.28 -3.86 13.58
C PRO A 24 -8.10 -3.39 12.36
N GLY A 25 -8.82 -2.28 12.51
CA GLY A 25 -9.57 -1.66 11.42
C GLY A 25 -8.70 -1.13 10.28
N ASP A 26 -7.52 -0.59 10.59
CA ASP A 26 -6.54 -0.14 9.60
C ASP A 26 -5.94 -1.32 8.85
N TYR A 27 -5.55 -2.38 9.56
CA TYR A 27 -5.07 -3.61 8.92
C TYR A 27 -6.14 -4.25 8.03
N LYS A 28 -7.41 -4.26 8.45
CA LYS A 28 -8.49 -4.78 7.60
C LYS A 28 -8.63 -3.99 6.30
N ARG A 29 -8.55 -2.65 6.35
CA ARG A 29 -8.55 -1.81 5.13
C ARG A 29 -7.35 -2.11 4.25
N TYR A 30 -6.16 -2.15 4.82
CA TYR A 30 -4.91 -2.47 4.12
C TYR A 30 -5.01 -3.82 3.38
N HIS A 31 -5.39 -4.89 4.08
CA HIS A 31 -5.52 -6.21 3.47
C HIS A 31 -6.64 -6.30 2.43
N THR A 32 -7.71 -5.53 2.60
CA THR A 32 -8.79 -5.43 1.59
C THR A 32 -8.28 -4.75 0.31
N ALA A 33 -7.50 -3.66 0.45
CA ALA A 33 -6.87 -3.01 -0.70
C ALA A 33 -5.91 -3.96 -1.42
N LEU A 34 -5.03 -4.65 -0.68
CA LEU A 34 -4.12 -5.63 -1.27
C LEU A 34 -4.82 -6.79 -1.98
N LYS A 35 -5.90 -7.32 -1.40
CA LYS A 35 -6.71 -8.34 -2.07
C LYS A 35 -7.20 -7.86 -3.44
N ASN A 36 -7.67 -6.63 -3.53
CA ASN A 36 -8.14 -6.04 -4.79
C ASN A 36 -6.98 -5.77 -5.76
N VAL A 37 -5.82 -5.34 -5.26
CA VAL A 37 -4.59 -5.19 -6.05
C VAL A 37 -4.22 -6.53 -6.68
N PHE A 38 -4.05 -7.58 -5.88
CA PHE A 38 -3.60 -8.88 -6.37
C PHE A 38 -4.62 -9.58 -7.26
N SER A 39 -5.93 -9.39 -7.04
CA SER A 39 -6.96 -9.92 -7.94
C SER A 39 -7.00 -9.21 -9.29
N THR A 40 -6.51 -7.97 -9.38
CA THR A 40 -6.61 -7.13 -10.58
C THR A 40 -5.30 -7.07 -11.37
N LEU A 41 -4.17 -6.96 -10.68
CA LEU A 41 -2.84 -6.72 -11.24
C LEU A 41 -1.89 -7.92 -11.09
N GLY A 42 -2.30 -8.95 -10.34
CA GLY A 42 -1.44 -10.09 -10.00
C GLY A 42 -0.45 -9.78 -8.87
N THR A 43 0.40 -10.76 -8.56
CA THR A 43 1.35 -10.76 -7.43
C THR A 43 2.78 -10.36 -7.82
N GLN A 44 3.05 -10.01 -9.08
CA GLN A 44 4.39 -9.65 -9.55
C GLN A 44 4.77 -8.19 -9.24
N LEU A 45 4.24 -7.64 -8.15
CA LEU A 45 4.50 -6.26 -7.71
C LEU A 45 5.58 -6.26 -6.62
N ASN A 46 6.58 -5.41 -6.77
CA ASN A 46 7.69 -5.29 -5.82
C ASN A 46 7.50 -4.10 -4.85
N ALA A 47 8.35 -4.03 -3.82
CA ALA A 47 8.26 -2.96 -2.82
C ALA A 47 8.42 -1.55 -3.42
N GLU A 48 9.30 -1.37 -4.41
CA GLU A 48 9.51 -0.06 -5.07
C GLU A 48 8.21 0.47 -5.70
N GLN A 49 7.48 -0.40 -6.40
CA GLN A 49 6.21 -0.07 -7.04
C GLN A 49 5.12 0.28 -6.03
N PHE A 50 5.08 -0.43 -4.89
CA PHE A 50 4.18 -0.08 -3.80
C PHE A 50 4.56 1.25 -3.15
N SER A 51 5.85 1.48 -2.89
CA SER A 51 6.34 2.74 -2.31
C SER A 51 5.94 3.93 -3.19
N GLU A 52 6.21 3.87 -4.49
CA GLU A 52 5.85 4.93 -5.43
C GLU A 52 4.34 5.24 -5.38
N ALA A 53 3.49 4.21 -5.47
CA ALA A 53 2.04 4.38 -5.45
C ALA A 53 1.53 4.95 -4.13
N ILE A 54 2.08 4.51 -2.99
CA ILE A 54 1.68 5.02 -1.67
C ILE A 54 2.14 6.47 -1.52
N THR A 55 3.37 6.81 -1.91
CA THR A 55 3.90 8.18 -1.88
C THR A 55 2.98 9.14 -2.62
N VAL A 56 2.59 8.81 -3.86
CA VAL A 56 1.68 9.66 -4.65
C VAL A 56 0.38 9.97 -3.92
N VAL A 57 -0.21 8.96 -3.28
CA VAL A 57 -1.49 9.14 -2.54
C VAL A 57 -1.28 9.88 -1.23
N VAL A 58 -0.22 9.58 -0.48
CA VAL A 58 0.08 10.21 0.81
C VAL A 58 0.45 11.68 0.64
N ASP A 59 1.16 12.05 -0.42
CA ASP A 59 1.50 13.46 -0.69
C ASP A 59 0.29 14.28 -1.10
N ASP A 60 -0.66 13.69 -1.84
CA ASP A 60 -1.94 14.31 -2.18
C ASP A 60 -2.82 14.53 -0.93
N LEU A 61 -2.94 13.51 -0.07
CA LEU A 61 -3.85 13.54 1.08
C LEU A 61 -3.27 14.20 2.34
N TYR A 62 -1.97 14.07 2.56
CA TYR A 62 -1.29 14.46 3.80
C TYR A 62 -0.03 15.30 3.52
N PRO A 63 -0.16 16.48 2.87
CA PRO A 63 0.99 17.31 2.52
C PRO A 63 1.76 17.86 3.72
N LYS A 64 1.18 17.83 4.93
CA LYS A 64 1.77 18.37 6.17
C LYS A 64 2.55 17.36 7.00
N TYR A 65 2.49 16.07 6.67
CA TYR A 65 3.28 15.07 7.39
C TYR A 65 4.77 15.31 7.15
N GLU A 66 5.60 15.14 8.18
CA GLU A 66 7.06 15.25 8.05
C GLU A 66 7.61 14.19 7.09
N GLU A 67 8.52 14.60 6.20
CA GLU A 67 9.06 13.76 5.12
C GLU A 67 9.65 12.44 5.64
N ASN A 68 10.55 12.51 6.61
CA ASN A 68 11.14 11.32 7.25
C ASN A 68 10.09 10.41 7.92
N TYR A 69 9.01 10.98 8.47
CA TYR A 69 7.94 10.19 9.08
C TYR A 69 7.13 9.44 8.01
N LYS A 70 6.86 10.07 6.87
CA LYS A 70 6.20 9.44 5.71
C LYS A 70 7.03 8.31 5.15
N GLU A 71 8.31 8.54 4.85
CA GLU A 71 9.18 7.57 4.20
C GLU A 71 9.25 6.25 4.97
N ASN A 72 9.48 6.31 6.28
CA ASN A 72 9.52 5.12 7.13
C ASN A 72 8.19 4.33 7.14
N LEU A 73 7.06 5.03 7.12
CA LEU A 73 5.75 4.38 7.07
C LEU A 73 5.49 3.75 5.71
N ILE A 74 5.81 4.45 4.63
CA ILE A 74 5.64 4.00 3.25
C ILE A 74 6.47 2.76 3.00
N GLU A 75 7.77 2.80 3.32
CA GLU A 75 8.69 1.68 3.14
C GLU A 75 8.20 0.44 3.89
N LYS A 76 7.80 0.60 5.17
CA LYS A 76 7.26 -0.49 5.99
C LYS A 76 6.08 -1.18 5.32
N TYR A 77 5.12 -0.43 4.81
CA TYR A 77 3.93 -1.02 4.18
C TYR A 77 4.20 -1.53 2.77
N ALA A 78 5.14 -0.95 2.05
CA ALA A 78 5.58 -1.42 0.75
C ALA A 78 6.26 -2.80 0.83
N ILE A 79 7.26 -2.94 1.72
CA ILE A 79 7.92 -4.22 2.00
C ILE A 79 6.90 -5.26 2.43
N ARG A 80 5.98 -4.90 3.33
CA ARG A 80 4.94 -5.83 3.78
C ARG A 80 4.03 -6.29 2.62
N SER A 81 3.73 -5.41 1.68
CA SER A 81 2.88 -5.73 0.53
C SER A 81 3.57 -6.72 -0.39
N GLU A 82 4.87 -6.51 -0.65
CA GLU A 82 5.71 -7.45 -1.40
C GLU A 82 5.81 -8.81 -0.70
N CYS A 83 6.05 -8.86 0.62
CA CYS A 83 6.08 -10.12 1.37
C CYS A 83 4.77 -10.91 1.26
N ILE A 84 3.63 -10.22 1.29
CA ILE A 84 2.31 -10.86 1.09
C ILE A 84 2.18 -11.38 -0.34
N ALA A 85 2.66 -10.62 -1.33
CA ALA A 85 2.65 -11.03 -2.72
C ALA A 85 3.46 -12.31 -2.93
N TYR A 86 4.67 -12.39 -2.38
CA TYR A 86 5.50 -13.60 -2.41
C TYR A 86 4.81 -14.79 -1.74
N TYR A 87 4.28 -14.61 -0.53
CA TYR A 87 3.56 -15.69 0.15
C TYR A 87 2.38 -16.21 -0.68
N LEU A 88 1.61 -15.30 -1.29
CA LEU A 88 0.49 -15.69 -2.15
C LEU A 88 0.95 -16.35 -3.44
N ASP A 89 2.13 -16.03 -3.96
CA ASP A 89 2.67 -16.71 -5.14
C ASP A 89 3.17 -18.12 -4.80
N ASP A 90 3.84 -18.28 -3.65
CA ASP A 90 4.34 -19.56 -3.16
C ASP A 90 3.22 -20.54 -2.76
N THR A 91 2.05 -20.01 -2.37
CA THR A 91 0.91 -20.82 -1.85
C THR A 91 -0.24 -20.99 -2.84
N LYS A 92 -0.06 -20.57 -4.09
CA LYS A 92 -1.02 -20.81 -5.18
C LYS A 92 -1.04 -22.25 -5.65
#